data_AF-A0A356NN53-F1
#
_entry.id   AF-A0A356NN53-F1
#
_cell.length_a   1.000
_cell.length_b   1.000
_cell.length_c   1.000
_cell.angle_alpha   90.00
_cell.angle_beta   90.00
_cell.angle_gamma   90.00
#
_symmetry.space_group_name_H-M   'P 1'
#
loop_
_entity.id
_entity.type
_entity.pdbx_description
1 polymer ?
#
loop_
_entity_poly.entity_id
_entity_poly.type
_entity_poly.pdbx_seq_one_letter_code
_entity_poly.pdbx_strand_id
1 'polypeptide(L)'
;IYESQPFTLFPGYNTAVLQGISVEVPDKFTWTVKFDGLTGFSKDRAALVLRDPASIGKSFDDFWVRFGNGWGTWRFKGDPIANFACKATSEFDLSVTFAALERNEDNMPLLTIQGPRGQTVIVWASNNLKEWEPIALQVLDERRFTLLDEHADPERPRYYRAALTNGSPIEMSNFKILPNKKTRLSVSGPRGLPFTVQASADFESWEDVFSLAFQSRPITIQDGDAAEQDIRFYRILINNTVVQDVNSIKETIITFPDDFVNE
;
A
#
# COMPACT_ATOMS: atom_id res chain seq x y z
N ILE A 1 -21.33 -11.13 -0.40
CA ILE A 1 -22.61 -10.52 0.03
C ILE A 1 -22.64 -10.50 1.55
N TYR A 2 -23.10 -9.42 2.19
CA TYR A 2 -23.20 -9.32 3.65
C TYR A 2 -24.67 -9.28 4.06
N GLU A 3 -25.03 -10.00 5.12
CA GLU A 3 -26.36 -10.02 5.72
C GLU A 3 -26.25 -9.73 7.21
N SER A 4 -27.00 -8.74 7.70
CA SER A 4 -27.02 -8.38 9.12
C SER A 4 -27.98 -9.27 9.90
N GLN A 5 -27.78 -9.36 11.21
CA GLN A 5 -28.85 -9.84 12.10
C GLN A 5 -30.02 -8.83 12.11
N PRO A 6 -31.28 -9.30 12.32
CA PRO A 6 -32.41 -8.41 12.48
C PRO A 6 -32.25 -7.48 13.68
N PHE A 7 -32.83 -6.28 13.59
CA PHE A 7 -32.91 -5.34 14.71
C PHE A 7 -34.33 -4.78 14.83
N THR A 8 -34.72 -4.44 16.05
CA THR A 8 -36.06 -3.95 16.36
C THR A 8 -36.23 -2.50 15.91
N LEU A 9 -37.39 -2.19 15.32
CA LEU A 9 -37.81 -0.83 14.98
C LEU A 9 -38.81 -0.30 16.01
N PHE A 10 -38.71 0.98 16.32
CA PHE A 10 -39.68 1.70 17.18
C PHE A 10 -40.51 2.70 16.36
N PRO A 11 -41.69 3.12 16.85
CA PRO A 11 -42.43 4.20 16.20
C PRO A 11 -41.59 5.47 16.04
N GLY A 12 -41.55 6.01 14.81
CA GLY A 12 -40.77 7.21 14.46
C GLY A 12 -39.50 6.92 13.65
N TYR A 13 -38.53 7.83 13.70
CA TYR A 13 -37.27 7.70 12.97
C TYR A 13 -36.31 6.78 13.70
N ASN A 14 -35.79 5.79 12.97
CA ASN A 14 -34.77 4.86 13.46
C ASN A 14 -33.54 4.97 12.55
N THR A 15 -32.36 4.81 13.14
CA THR A 15 -31.08 4.72 12.42
C THR A 15 -30.41 3.42 12.81
N ALA A 16 -30.07 2.60 11.83
CA ALA A 16 -29.24 1.42 12.02
C ALA A 16 -27.80 1.72 11.59
N VAL A 17 -26.84 1.37 12.44
CA VAL A 17 -25.42 1.50 12.14
C VAL A 17 -24.82 0.10 12.13
N LEU A 18 -24.24 -0.27 10.99
CA LEU A 18 -23.54 -1.53 10.80
C LEU A 18 -22.04 -1.23 10.75
N GLN A 19 -21.26 -1.94 11.55
CA GLN A 19 -19.80 -1.77 11.67
C GLN A 19 -19.09 -3.10 11.47
N GLY A 20 -17.79 -3.05 11.18
CA GLY A 20 -16.97 -4.26 11.00
C GLY A 20 -17.37 -5.10 9.78
N ILE A 21 -17.99 -4.48 8.77
CA ILE A 21 -18.35 -5.17 7.53
C ILE A 21 -17.08 -5.37 6.70
N SER A 22 -16.56 -6.60 6.68
CA SER A 22 -15.40 -6.97 5.85
C SER A 22 -15.85 -7.37 4.44
N VAL A 23 -16.31 -6.39 3.66
CA VAL A 23 -16.61 -6.56 2.24
C VAL A 23 -15.95 -5.46 1.44
N GLU A 24 -15.47 -5.81 0.25
CA GLU A 24 -15.00 -4.82 -0.70
C GLU A 24 -16.15 -3.86 -1.07
N VAL A 25 -15.89 -2.55 -0.97
CA VAL A 25 -16.84 -1.51 -1.34
C VAL A 25 -16.53 -1.07 -2.78
N PRO A 26 -17.35 -1.47 -3.77
CA PRO A 26 -17.20 -1.00 -5.15
C PRO A 26 -17.72 0.44 -5.31
N ASP A 27 -17.36 1.09 -6.41
CA ASP A 27 -17.87 2.42 -6.79
C ASP A 27 -19.40 2.49 -6.88
N LYS A 28 -20.05 1.33 -7.09
CA LYS A 28 -21.50 1.16 -7.17
C LYS A 28 -21.90 -0.13 -6.51
N PHE A 29 -22.83 -0.05 -5.56
CA PHE A 29 -23.36 -1.22 -4.86
C PHE A 29 -24.89 -1.18 -4.76
N THR A 30 -25.47 -2.32 -4.39
CA THR A 30 -26.88 -2.47 -4.05
C THR A 30 -27.00 -2.92 -2.60
N TRP A 31 -27.94 -2.34 -1.87
CA TRP A 31 -28.31 -2.77 -0.53
C TRP A 31 -29.80 -3.07 -0.49
N THR A 32 -30.22 -3.96 0.42
CA THR A 32 -31.60 -4.37 0.59
C THR A 32 -31.96 -4.30 2.06
N VAL A 33 -33.19 -3.87 2.36
CA VAL A 33 -33.78 -3.95 3.69
C VAL A 33 -35.03 -4.79 3.61
N LYS A 34 -35.17 -5.74 4.54
CA LYS A 34 -36.39 -6.50 4.77
C LYS A 34 -37.03 -6.00 6.05
N PHE A 35 -38.29 -5.57 5.96
CA PHE A 35 -39.13 -5.35 7.14
C PHE A 35 -39.90 -6.62 7.45
N ASP A 36 -39.97 -6.98 8.72
CA ASP A 36 -40.70 -8.16 9.21
C ASP A 36 -41.60 -7.76 10.39
N GLY A 37 -42.64 -8.56 10.66
CA GLY A 37 -43.57 -8.34 11.77
C GLY A 37 -44.55 -7.18 11.60
N LEU A 38 -44.68 -6.62 10.39
CA LEU A 38 -45.61 -5.54 10.06
C LEU A 38 -46.84 -6.10 9.32
N THR A 39 -48.03 -5.67 9.70
CA THR A 39 -49.27 -6.01 8.99
C THR A 39 -49.43 -5.25 7.67
N GLY A 40 -48.70 -4.14 7.50
CA GLY A 40 -48.77 -3.30 6.30
C GLY A 40 -49.96 -2.33 6.30
N PHE A 41 -50.76 -2.28 7.37
CA PHE A 41 -51.94 -1.41 7.46
C PHE A 41 -51.73 -0.24 8.43
N SER A 42 -52.23 0.95 8.08
CA SER A 42 -52.34 2.11 8.98
C SER A 42 -51.02 2.49 9.68
N LYS A 43 -50.99 2.49 11.01
CA LYS A 43 -49.86 2.82 11.90
C LYS A 43 -48.82 1.69 12.02
N ASP A 44 -49.03 0.58 11.32
CA ASP A 44 -48.16 -0.61 11.35
C ASP A 44 -47.47 -0.80 9.99
N ARG A 45 -46.67 0.21 9.63
CA ARG A 45 -45.90 0.30 8.39
C ARG A 45 -44.52 0.88 8.69
N ALA A 46 -43.54 0.44 7.91
CA ALA A 46 -42.20 1.00 7.90
C ALA A 46 -41.78 1.28 6.46
N ALA A 47 -40.93 2.29 6.28
CA ALA A 47 -40.36 2.66 5.01
C ALA A 47 -38.98 3.26 5.24
N LEU A 48 -38.18 3.30 4.18
CA LEU A 48 -36.93 4.03 4.16
C LEU A 48 -37.21 5.52 3.91
N VAL A 49 -36.41 6.39 4.53
CA VAL A 49 -36.49 7.84 4.30
C VAL A 49 -35.94 8.15 2.92
N LEU A 50 -36.67 8.96 2.15
CA LEU A 50 -36.20 9.49 0.87
C LEU A 50 -35.43 10.81 1.08
N ARG A 51 -34.29 10.98 0.42
CA ARG A 51 -33.40 12.15 0.51
C ARG A 51 -33.00 12.60 -0.89
N ASP A 52 -33.87 13.40 -1.50
CA ASP A 52 -33.64 14.00 -2.82
C ASP A 52 -33.69 15.54 -2.73
N PRO A 53 -32.65 16.28 -3.14
CA PRO A 53 -31.39 15.78 -3.70
C PRO A 53 -30.51 15.09 -2.66
N ALA A 54 -29.75 14.07 -3.09
CA ALA A 54 -28.74 13.43 -2.26
C ALA A 54 -27.57 14.39 -1.97
N SER A 55 -26.96 14.28 -0.78
CA SER A 55 -25.81 15.11 -0.41
C SER A 55 -24.51 14.66 -1.10
N ILE A 56 -24.32 13.34 -1.24
CA ILE A 56 -23.17 12.71 -1.91
C ILE A 56 -23.68 11.45 -2.62
N GLY A 57 -23.22 11.23 -3.86
CA GLY A 57 -23.66 10.10 -4.69
C GLY A 57 -25.09 10.25 -5.21
N LYS A 58 -25.58 9.20 -5.88
CA LYS A 58 -26.98 9.09 -6.35
C LYS A 58 -27.38 7.63 -6.54
N SER A 59 -28.67 7.35 -6.41
CA SER A 59 -29.28 6.09 -6.83
C SER A 59 -29.72 6.14 -8.30
N PHE A 60 -30.19 5.01 -8.83
CA PHE A 60 -31.05 5.04 -10.01
C PHE A 60 -32.47 5.44 -9.63
N ASP A 61 -33.27 5.81 -10.63
CA ASP A 61 -34.69 6.12 -10.44
C ASP A 61 -35.58 4.88 -10.20
N ASP A 62 -35.00 3.68 -10.18
CA ASP A 62 -35.69 2.45 -9.77
C ASP A 62 -35.17 1.85 -8.47
N PHE A 63 -36.09 1.17 -7.79
CA PHE A 63 -35.78 0.26 -6.71
C PHE A 63 -36.61 -1.02 -6.83
N TRP A 64 -36.07 -2.12 -6.34
CA TRP A 64 -36.78 -3.39 -6.25
C TRP A 64 -37.69 -3.39 -5.02
N VAL A 65 -38.95 -3.76 -5.23
CA VAL A 65 -39.95 -3.90 -4.18
C VAL A 65 -40.74 -5.19 -4.41
N ARG A 66 -41.10 -5.86 -3.33
CA ARG A 66 -41.87 -7.10 -3.40
C ARG A 66 -43.37 -6.77 -3.40
N PHE A 67 -44.08 -7.16 -4.46
CA PHE A 67 -45.55 -7.07 -4.56
C PHE A 67 -46.15 -8.47 -4.48
N GLY A 68 -47.04 -8.70 -3.50
CA GLY A 68 -47.63 -10.01 -3.27
C GLY A 68 -46.56 -11.11 -3.22
N ASN A 69 -46.62 -12.05 -4.15
CA ASN A 69 -45.70 -13.19 -4.16
C ASN A 69 -44.36 -12.95 -4.90
N GLY A 70 -44.16 -11.81 -5.59
CA GLY A 70 -43.01 -11.60 -6.48
C GLY A 70 -42.27 -10.28 -6.30
N TRP A 71 -41.05 -10.18 -6.85
CA TRP A 71 -40.26 -8.94 -6.93
C TRP A 71 -40.55 -8.20 -8.22
N GLY A 72 -40.68 -6.88 -8.14
CA GLY A 72 -40.79 -5.98 -9.28
C GLY A 72 -40.00 -4.71 -9.05
N THR A 73 -39.71 -3.98 -10.13
CA THR A 73 -39.13 -2.65 -10.03
C THR A 73 -40.23 -1.60 -9.93
N TRP A 74 -40.03 -0.64 -9.04
CA TRP A 74 -40.84 0.57 -8.97
C TRP A 74 -39.98 1.76 -9.37
N ARG A 75 -40.57 2.74 -10.07
CA ARG A 75 -39.91 3.97 -10.52
C ARG A 75 -40.70 5.20 -10.11
N PHE A 76 -40.00 6.26 -9.72
CA PHE A 76 -40.61 7.55 -9.42
C PHE A 76 -40.74 8.44 -10.66
N LYS A 77 -40.13 8.06 -11.80
CA LYS A 77 -40.15 8.82 -13.06
C LYS A 77 -39.36 10.13 -12.98
N GLY A 78 -38.34 10.16 -12.14
CA GLY A 78 -37.35 11.25 -12.06
C GLY A 78 -37.71 12.42 -11.16
N ASP A 79 -38.87 12.40 -10.49
CA ASP A 79 -39.26 13.44 -9.52
C ASP A 79 -40.13 12.87 -8.39
N PRO A 80 -39.55 12.55 -7.21
CA PRO A 80 -38.13 12.59 -6.88
C PRO A 80 -37.36 11.37 -7.43
N ILE A 81 -36.02 11.40 -7.49
CA ILE A 81 -35.23 10.18 -7.75
C ILE A 81 -35.25 9.29 -6.50
N ALA A 82 -35.15 7.96 -6.65
CA ALA A 82 -35.20 6.95 -5.58
C ALA A 82 -34.01 6.97 -4.59
N ASN A 83 -33.55 8.15 -4.19
CA ASN A 83 -32.43 8.40 -3.28
C ASN A 83 -32.83 8.06 -1.84
N PHE A 84 -32.95 6.78 -1.52
CA PHE A 84 -33.17 6.32 -0.15
C PHE A 84 -31.95 6.61 0.74
N ALA A 85 -32.21 7.09 1.96
CA ALA A 85 -31.20 7.51 2.91
C ALA A 85 -30.27 6.33 3.28
N CYS A 86 -29.01 6.44 2.86
CA CYS A 86 -27.94 5.54 3.23
C CYS A 86 -26.65 6.38 3.37
N LYS A 87 -25.84 6.08 4.37
CA LYS A 87 -24.47 6.57 4.48
C LYS A 87 -23.55 5.36 4.50
N ALA A 88 -22.83 5.15 3.41
CA ALA A 88 -21.76 4.17 3.34
C ALA A 88 -20.41 4.88 3.51
N THR A 89 -19.59 4.36 4.41
CA THR A 89 -18.20 4.79 4.60
C THR A 89 -17.33 3.55 4.53
N SER A 90 -16.42 3.50 3.57
CA SER A 90 -15.33 2.54 3.57
C SER A 90 -14.16 3.11 4.35
N GLU A 91 -13.51 2.28 5.14
CA GLU A 91 -12.14 2.57 5.58
C GLU A 91 -11.19 2.06 4.49
N PHE A 92 -10.15 2.82 4.18
CA PHE A 92 -9.05 2.26 3.40
C PHE A 92 -8.44 1.15 4.25
N ASP A 93 -8.27 -0.04 3.68
CA ASP A 93 -7.32 -0.99 4.25
C ASP A 93 -5.93 -0.38 4.09
N LEU A 94 -5.48 0.31 5.15
CA LEU A 94 -4.21 1.00 5.22
C LEU A 94 -3.05 0.03 5.47
N SER A 95 -3.32 -1.27 5.60
CA SER A 95 -2.28 -2.24 5.93
C SER A 95 -1.66 -2.84 4.66
N VAL A 96 -0.33 -2.91 4.65
CA VAL A 96 0.41 -3.73 3.69
C VAL A 96 0.56 -5.11 4.29
N THR A 97 0.24 -6.14 3.51
CA THR A 97 0.30 -7.53 3.94
C THR A 97 0.91 -8.41 2.84
N PHE A 98 1.50 -9.53 3.25
CA PHE A 98 1.86 -10.60 2.33
C PHE A 98 0.64 -11.50 2.13
N ALA A 99 0.05 -11.46 0.93
CA ALA A 99 -1.10 -12.26 0.56
C ALA A 99 -0.70 -13.71 0.23
N ALA A 100 0.49 -13.91 -0.32
CA ALA A 100 1.06 -15.23 -0.59
C ALA A 100 2.59 -15.18 -0.61
N LEU A 101 3.21 -16.32 -0.28
CA LEU A 101 4.62 -16.61 -0.50
C LEU A 101 4.68 -17.99 -1.16
N GLU A 102 4.98 -17.97 -2.45
CA GLU A 102 5.09 -19.16 -3.29
C GLU A 102 6.55 -19.34 -3.72
N ARG A 103 6.83 -20.41 -4.47
CA ARG A 103 8.11 -20.61 -5.14
C ARG A 103 7.89 -20.89 -6.61
N ASN A 104 8.72 -20.33 -7.47
CA ASN A 104 8.70 -20.62 -8.90
C ASN A 104 9.34 -21.99 -9.20
N GLU A 105 9.44 -22.35 -10.49
CA GLU A 105 10.06 -23.60 -10.94
C GLU A 105 11.53 -23.74 -10.50
N ASP A 106 12.25 -22.63 -10.36
CA ASP A 106 13.64 -22.57 -9.89
C ASP A 106 13.78 -22.52 -8.36
N ASN A 107 12.69 -22.79 -7.63
CA ASN A 107 12.63 -22.72 -6.16
C ASN A 107 12.86 -21.30 -5.59
N MET A 108 12.73 -20.26 -6.41
CA MET A 108 12.89 -18.86 -6.02
C MET A 108 11.61 -18.29 -5.41
N PRO A 109 11.69 -17.50 -4.31
CA PRO A 109 10.51 -16.94 -3.64
C PRO A 109 9.72 -15.96 -4.51
N LEU A 110 8.43 -16.21 -4.63
CA LEU A 110 7.47 -15.36 -5.32
C LEU A 110 6.48 -14.79 -4.30
N LEU A 111 6.62 -13.50 -4.00
CA LEU A 111 5.84 -12.78 -3.00
C LEU A 111 4.64 -12.12 -3.67
N THR A 112 3.44 -12.34 -3.14
CA THR A 112 2.27 -11.51 -3.49
C THR A 112 2.02 -10.54 -2.35
N ILE A 113 2.17 -9.25 -2.63
CA ILE A 113 1.95 -8.19 -1.65
C ILE A 113 0.62 -7.52 -1.95
N GLN A 114 -0.18 -7.28 -0.91
CA GLN A 114 -1.44 -6.56 -0.97
C GLN A 114 -1.33 -5.26 -0.18
N GLY A 115 -1.97 -4.20 -0.68
CA GLY A 115 -2.09 -2.94 0.05
C GLY A 115 -3.02 -1.93 -0.64
N PRO A 116 -3.05 -0.69 -0.14
CA PRO A 116 -3.86 0.38 -0.70
C PRO A 116 -3.36 0.83 -2.08
N ARG A 117 -4.28 0.90 -3.05
CA ARG A 117 -4.01 1.41 -4.40
C ARG A 117 -3.44 2.84 -4.36
N GLY A 118 -2.46 3.11 -5.21
CA GLY A 118 -1.79 4.40 -5.36
C GLY A 118 -0.72 4.68 -4.31
N GLN A 119 -0.53 3.78 -3.33
CA GLN A 119 0.54 3.92 -2.36
C GLN A 119 1.82 3.26 -2.84
N THR A 120 2.95 3.78 -2.38
CA THR A 120 4.25 3.17 -2.64
C THR A 120 4.63 2.23 -1.49
N VAL A 121 4.81 0.95 -1.82
CA VAL A 121 5.25 -0.11 -0.90
C VAL A 121 6.74 -0.34 -1.08
N ILE A 122 7.43 -0.50 0.04
CA ILE A 122 8.81 -0.97 0.07
C ILE A 122 8.84 -2.36 0.71
N VAL A 123 9.56 -3.27 0.07
CA VAL A 123 9.76 -4.65 0.53
C VAL A 123 11.23 -4.83 0.88
N TRP A 124 11.49 -5.40 2.06
CA TRP A 124 12.84 -5.79 2.47
C TRP A 124 12.93 -7.30 2.63
N ALA A 125 14.12 -7.81 2.40
CA ALA A 125 14.51 -9.18 2.69
C ALA A 125 15.65 -9.22 3.72
N SER A 126 15.80 -10.36 4.38
CA SER A 126 16.89 -10.63 5.32
C SER A 126 17.22 -12.12 5.32
N ASN A 127 18.48 -12.47 5.53
CA ASN A 127 18.87 -13.86 5.77
C ASN A 127 19.02 -14.22 7.27
N ASN A 128 19.02 -13.21 8.15
CA ASN A 128 19.39 -13.39 9.57
C ASN A 128 18.49 -12.62 10.56
N LEU A 129 17.41 -11.99 10.08
CA LEU A 129 16.49 -11.10 10.83
C LEU A 129 17.13 -9.82 11.42
N LYS A 130 18.45 -9.63 11.28
CA LYS A 130 19.19 -8.48 11.80
C LYS A 130 19.45 -7.46 10.70
N GLU A 131 19.98 -7.93 9.58
CA GLU A 131 20.34 -7.12 8.42
C GLU A 131 19.21 -7.23 7.40
N TRP A 132 18.67 -6.08 7.01
CA TRP A 132 17.54 -6.00 6.11
C TRP A 132 17.91 -5.16 4.90
N GLU A 133 17.77 -5.73 3.70
CA GLU A 133 18.03 -5.06 2.44
C GLU A 133 16.72 -4.79 1.70
N PRO A 134 16.56 -3.62 1.05
CA PRO A 134 15.39 -3.37 0.21
C PRO A 134 15.50 -4.21 -1.07
N ILE A 135 14.46 -4.96 -1.39
CA ILE A 135 14.39 -5.78 -2.62
C ILE A 135 13.36 -5.27 -3.62
N ALA A 136 12.45 -4.39 -3.20
CA ALA A 136 11.53 -3.70 -4.10
C ALA A 136 11.02 -2.38 -3.52
N LEU A 137 10.73 -1.44 -4.42
CA LEU A 137 9.99 -0.22 -4.15
C LEU A 137 8.97 -0.04 -5.28
N GLN A 138 7.70 -0.28 -5.01
CA GLN A 138 6.65 -0.41 -6.03
C GLN A 138 5.45 0.47 -5.70
N VAL A 139 4.95 1.18 -6.71
CA VAL A 139 3.63 1.82 -6.64
C VAL A 139 2.57 0.75 -6.87
N LEU A 140 1.59 0.67 -5.98
CA LEU A 140 0.43 -0.20 -6.10
C LEU A 140 -0.57 0.37 -7.12
N ASP A 141 -0.35 0.12 -8.41
CA ASP A 141 -1.29 0.53 -9.46
C ASP A 141 -2.67 -0.14 -9.30
N GLU A 142 -2.62 -1.40 -8.84
CA GLU A 142 -3.75 -2.20 -8.37
C GLU A 142 -3.62 -2.49 -6.86
N ARG A 143 -4.53 -3.27 -6.28
CA ARG A 143 -4.47 -3.63 -4.85
C ARG A 143 -3.39 -4.66 -4.53
N ARG A 144 -2.78 -5.27 -5.54
CA ARG A 144 -1.75 -6.31 -5.40
C ARG A 144 -0.67 -6.14 -6.44
N PHE A 145 0.53 -6.59 -6.09
CA PHE A 145 1.58 -6.87 -7.06
C PHE A 145 2.33 -8.14 -6.65
N THR A 146 3.00 -8.73 -7.62
CA THR A 146 3.85 -9.90 -7.41
C THR A 146 5.31 -9.51 -7.60
N LEU A 147 6.16 -10.00 -6.71
CA LEU A 147 7.60 -9.74 -6.69
C LEU A 147 8.35 -11.07 -6.63
N LEU A 148 9.27 -11.27 -7.57
CA LEU A 148 10.25 -12.37 -7.53
C LEU A 148 11.51 -11.91 -6.79
N ASP A 149 11.92 -12.59 -5.73
CA ASP A 149 13.20 -12.35 -5.06
C ASP A 149 14.32 -13.17 -5.73
N GLU A 150 14.84 -12.67 -6.85
CA GLU A 150 15.89 -13.32 -7.65
C GLU A 150 17.23 -13.48 -6.91
N HIS A 151 17.41 -12.81 -5.76
CA HIS A 151 18.63 -12.85 -4.97
C HIS A 151 18.55 -13.83 -3.79
N ALA A 152 17.43 -14.53 -3.64
CA ALA A 152 17.29 -15.53 -2.58
C ALA A 152 18.22 -16.72 -2.82
N ASP A 153 19.02 -17.06 -1.81
CA ASP A 153 19.72 -18.35 -1.76
C ASP A 153 18.73 -19.44 -1.30
N PRO A 154 18.42 -20.46 -2.12
CA PRO A 154 17.48 -21.52 -1.77
C PRO A 154 17.86 -22.31 -0.52
N GLU A 155 19.15 -22.37 -0.18
CA GLU A 155 19.68 -23.16 0.94
C GLU A 155 19.73 -22.36 2.26
N ARG A 156 19.40 -21.07 2.22
CA ARG A 156 19.40 -20.20 3.41
C ARG A 156 17.99 -19.72 3.76
N PRO A 157 17.71 -19.54 5.06
CA PRO A 157 16.50 -18.82 5.47
C PRO A 157 16.45 -17.44 4.79
N ARG A 158 15.25 -17.08 4.33
CA ARG A 158 14.96 -15.79 3.72
C ARG A 158 13.66 -15.25 4.35
N TYR A 159 13.76 -14.07 4.95
CA TYR A 159 12.71 -13.42 5.72
C TYR A 159 12.30 -12.13 5.05
N TYR A 160 11.02 -11.78 5.12
CA TYR A 160 10.45 -10.63 4.42
C TYR A 160 9.68 -9.71 5.36
N ARG A 161 9.73 -8.41 5.06
CA ARG A 161 8.85 -7.40 5.65
C ARG A 161 8.48 -6.39 4.58
N ALA A 162 7.29 -5.82 4.68
CA ALA A 162 6.83 -4.79 3.76
C ALA A 162 6.19 -3.65 4.55
N ALA A 163 6.35 -2.43 4.07
CA ALA A 163 5.75 -1.25 4.68
C ALA A 163 5.30 -0.26 3.61
N LEU A 164 4.29 0.54 3.97
CA LEU A 164 4.00 1.76 3.23
C LEU A 164 5.16 2.74 3.46
N THR A 165 5.65 3.32 2.38
CA THR A 165 6.38 4.58 2.51
C THR A 165 5.39 5.66 2.91
N ASN A 166 5.79 6.65 3.70
CA ASN A 166 4.90 7.74 4.17
C ASN A 166 4.46 8.71 3.04
N GLY A 167 4.25 8.20 1.82
CA GLY A 167 3.78 8.97 0.68
C GLY A 167 4.79 9.95 0.10
N SER A 168 6.05 9.96 0.57
CA SER A 168 7.12 10.72 -0.08
C SER A 168 7.70 9.91 -1.24
N PRO A 169 7.33 10.20 -2.49
CA PRO A 169 7.97 9.58 -3.64
C PRO A 169 9.47 9.86 -3.62
N ILE A 170 10.24 8.94 -4.18
CA ILE A 170 11.65 9.17 -4.44
C ILE A 170 11.74 10.09 -5.65
N GLU A 171 12.28 11.28 -5.44
CA GLU A 171 12.35 12.32 -6.45
C GLU A 171 13.74 12.95 -6.50
N MET A 172 14.18 13.26 -7.72
CA MET A 172 15.26 14.19 -7.97
C MET A 172 14.68 15.44 -8.61
N SER A 173 14.97 16.60 -8.02
CA SER A 173 14.37 17.87 -8.42
C SER A 173 15.37 19.02 -8.28
N ASN A 174 14.94 20.24 -8.63
CA ASN A 174 15.70 21.48 -8.44
C ASN A 174 17.11 21.45 -9.05
N PHE A 175 17.22 20.91 -10.27
CA PHE A 175 18.46 20.91 -11.03
C PHE A 175 18.87 22.34 -11.39
N LYS A 176 20.08 22.72 -11.01
CA LYS A 176 20.64 24.05 -11.30
C LYS A 176 22.13 23.95 -11.58
N ILE A 177 22.53 24.42 -12.75
CA ILE A 177 23.95 24.69 -13.05
C ILE A 177 24.33 26.01 -12.37
N LEU A 178 25.36 25.98 -11.54
CA LEU A 178 25.87 27.12 -10.80
C LEU A 178 26.85 27.94 -11.68
N PRO A 179 27.16 29.20 -11.32
CA PRO A 179 28.11 30.03 -12.09
C PRO A 179 29.50 29.41 -12.25
N ASN A 180 29.90 28.53 -11.33
CA ASN A 180 31.15 27.76 -11.40
C ASN A 180 31.01 26.43 -12.19
N LYS A 181 29.96 26.29 -13.00
CA LYS A 181 29.58 25.10 -13.78
C LYS A 181 29.27 23.84 -12.96
N LYS A 182 29.34 23.88 -11.63
CA LYS A 182 28.91 22.75 -10.79
C LYS A 182 27.40 22.58 -10.86
N THR A 183 26.92 21.35 -10.74
CA THR A 183 25.48 21.08 -10.73
C THR A 183 24.99 20.92 -9.30
N ARG A 184 23.88 21.57 -9.00
CA ARG A 184 23.12 21.37 -7.77
C ARG A 184 21.82 20.66 -8.10
N LEU A 185 21.42 19.72 -7.26
CA LEU A 185 20.15 19.03 -7.33
C LEU A 185 19.62 18.76 -5.92
N SER A 186 18.35 18.46 -5.81
CA SER A 186 17.71 18.07 -4.55
C SER A 186 17.14 16.68 -4.68
N VAL A 187 17.26 15.89 -3.61
CA VAL A 187 16.68 14.56 -3.53
C VAL A 187 15.76 14.46 -2.32
N SER A 188 14.62 13.82 -2.51
CA SER A 188 13.66 13.50 -1.46
C SER A 188 13.19 12.06 -1.59
N GLY A 189 12.75 11.48 -0.50
CA GLY A 189 12.31 10.09 -0.46
C GLY A 189 11.91 9.64 0.95
N PRO A 190 11.58 8.36 1.11
CA PRO A 190 11.15 7.79 2.38
C PRO A 190 12.24 7.90 3.46
N ARG A 191 11.95 8.61 4.56
CA ARG A 191 12.92 8.83 5.64
C ARG A 191 13.57 7.52 6.11
N GLY A 192 14.90 7.52 6.21
CA GLY A 192 15.70 6.39 6.69
C GLY A 192 16.08 5.37 5.62
N LEU A 193 15.51 5.45 4.41
CA LEU A 193 15.92 4.59 3.30
C LEU A 193 17.28 5.07 2.74
N PRO A 194 18.33 4.23 2.74
CA PRO A 194 19.62 4.56 2.15
C PRO A 194 19.52 4.71 0.63
N PHE A 195 20.26 5.67 0.09
CA PHE A 195 20.36 5.93 -1.34
C PHE A 195 21.77 6.43 -1.72
N THR A 196 22.11 6.26 -2.98
CA THR A 196 23.23 6.93 -3.64
C THR A 196 22.75 7.69 -4.86
N VAL A 197 23.23 8.91 -5.04
CA VAL A 197 23.16 9.61 -6.32
C VAL A 197 24.41 9.28 -7.10
N GLN A 198 24.21 8.72 -8.28
CA GLN A 198 25.28 8.52 -9.25
C GLN A 198 25.17 9.51 -10.40
N ALA A 199 26.31 9.82 -11.00
CA ALA A 199 26.39 10.60 -12.21
C ALA A 199 27.18 9.90 -13.32
N SER A 200 26.90 10.26 -14.57
CA SER A 200 27.58 9.75 -15.75
C SER A 200 27.70 10.83 -16.83
N ALA A 201 28.75 10.77 -17.64
CA ALA A 201 28.93 11.64 -18.81
C ALA A 201 28.47 10.98 -20.12
N ASP A 202 28.34 9.66 -20.12
CA ASP A 202 28.18 8.81 -21.32
C ASP A 202 27.02 7.80 -21.21
N PHE A 203 26.32 7.76 -20.06
CA PHE A 203 25.35 6.73 -19.66
C PHE A 203 25.92 5.31 -19.44
N GLU A 204 27.21 5.10 -19.67
CA GLU A 204 27.86 3.79 -19.53
C GLU A 204 28.65 3.71 -18.23
N SER A 205 29.50 4.71 -17.99
CA SER A 205 30.35 4.84 -16.82
C SER A 205 29.66 5.68 -15.76
N TRP A 206 29.34 5.09 -14.61
CA TRP A 206 28.66 5.75 -13.50
C TRP A 206 29.56 5.87 -12.28
N GLU A 207 29.57 7.03 -11.63
CA GLU A 207 30.31 7.30 -10.40
C GLU A 207 29.40 7.78 -9.29
N ASP A 208 29.78 7.50 -8.05
CA ASP A 208 29.05 7.92 -6.86
C ASP A 208 29.34 9.39 -6.55
N VAL A 209 28.30 10.22 -6.54
CA VAL A 209 28.40 11.65 -6.19
C VAL A 209 28.09 11.87 -4.72
N PHE A 210 27.10 11.14 -4.19
CA PHE A 210 26.64 11.33 -2.82
C PHE A 210 25.88 10.11 -2.31
N SER A 211 26.10 9.74 -1.04
CA SER A 211 25.43 8.60 -0.41
C SER A 211 24.93 8.99 0.99
N LEU A 212 23.65 8.76 1.27
CA LEU A 212 23.04 9.03 2.58
C LEU A 212 21.73 8.24 2.75
N ALA A 213 21.14 8.26 3.94
CA ALA A 213 19.72 7.92 4.12
C ALA A 213 18.83 9.16 3.96
N PHE A 214 17.69 9.01 3.29
CA PHE A 214 16.71 10.09 3.12
C PHE A 214 16.30 10.68 4.48
N GLN A 215 16.15 12.01 4.50
CA GLN A 215 15.75 12.77 5.69
C GLN A 215 14.29 13.23 5.56
N SER A 216 13.75 13.82 6.62
CA SER A 216 12.39 14.40 6.60
C SER A 216 12.26 15.63 5.67
N ARG A 217 13.38 16.22 5.25
CA ARG A 217 13.44 17.34 4.31
C ARG A 217 14.28 16.94 3.09
N PRO A 218 14.01 17.52 1.90
CA PRO A 218 14.85 17.33 0.74
C PRO A 218 16.32 17.66 1.03
N ILE A 219 17.22 16.79 0.59
CA ILE A 219 18.66 16.95 0.73
C ILE A 219 19.18 17.64 -0.52
N THR A 220 19.92 18.73 -0.35
CA THR A 220 20.58 19.40 -1.47
C THR A 220 21.97 18.80 -1.68
N ILE A 221 22.23 18.35 -2.89
CA ILE A 221 23.50 17.76 -3.32
C ILE A 221 24.15 18.71 -4.31
N GLN A 222 25.47 18.81 -4.25
CA GLN A 222 26.26 19.53 -5.23
C GLN A 222 27.29 18.58 -5.83
N ASP A 223 27.16 18.32 -7.12
CA ASP A 223 28.15 17.61 -7.91
C ASP A 223 29.32 18.56 -8.21
N GLY A 224 30.48 18.23 -7.63
CA GLY A 224 31.71 18.99 -7.77
C GLY A 224 32.36 18.84 -9.15
N ASP A 225 32.22 17.66 -9.74
CA ASP A 225 33.00 17.20 -10.88
C ASP A 225 32.26 17.47 -12.20
N ALA A 226 30.95 17.74 -12.12
CA ALA A 226 30.14 18.23 -13.24
C ALA A 226 30.76 19.43 -13.99
N ALA A 227 31.56 20.27 -13.32
CA ALA A 227 32.18 21.43 -13.95
C ALA A 227 33.24 21.05 -15.01
N GLU A 228 33.79 19.85 -14.92
CA GLU A 228 34.82 19.30 -15.82
C GLU A 228 34.21 18.46 -16.96
N GLN A 229 32.88 18.31 -16.97
CA GLN A 229 32.15 17.45 -17.91
C GLN A 229 31.24 18.30 -18.80
N ASP A 230 31.21 18.02 -20.10
CA ASP A 230 30.35 18.76 -21.05
C ASP A 230 28.87 18.41 -20.89
N ILE A 231 28.56 17.17 -20.50
CA ILE A 231 27.21 16.67 -20.23
C ILE A 231 27.26 15.83 -18.95
N ARG A 232 26.19 15.91 -18.14
CA ARG A 232 26.04 15.09 -16.95
C ARG A 232 24.62 14.56 -16.77
N PHE A 233 24.53 13.25 -16.59
CA PHE A 233 23.31 12.51 -16.29
C PHE A 233 23.32 12.06 -14.84
N TYR A 234 22.16 11.95 -14.22
CA TYR A 234 22.03 11.59 -12.81
C TYR A 234 20.99 10.48 -12.62
N ARG A 235 21.25 9.58 -11.68
CA ARG A 235 20.29 8.58 -11.20
C ARG A 235 20.35 8.43 -9.70
N ILE A 236 19.24 8.01 -9.09
CA ILE A 236 19.21 7.58 -7.69
C ILE A 236 19.24 6.06 -7.68
N LEU A 237 20.20 5.49 -6.98
CA LEU A 237 20.19 4.09 -6.57
C LEU A 237 19.67 4.00 -5.16
N ILE A 238 18.81 3.02 -4.90
CA ILE A 238 18.49 2.60 -3.55
C ILE A 238 19.55 1.59 -3.18
N ASN A 239 20.42 1.95 -2.25
CA ASN A 239 21.57 1.13 -1.96
C ASN A 239 21.13 -0.12 -1.21
N ASN A 240 21.39 -1.27 -1.84
CA ASN A 240 21.63 -2.51 -1.11
C ASN A 240 22.85 -2.23 -0.23
N THR A 241 22.69 -2.26 1.09
CA THR A 241 23.88 -2.39 1.94
C THR A 241 24.43 -3.79 1.71
N VAL A 242 25.32 -3.93 0.71
CA VAL A 242 26.22 -5.08 0.67
C VAL A 242 27.17 -4.87 1.85
N VAL A 243 26.95 -5.60 2.94
CA VAL A 243 28.01 -5.79 3.93
C VAL A 243 29.06 -6.60 3.20
N GLN A 244 30.08 -5.92 2.70
CA GLN A 244 31.25 -6.56 2.15
C GLN A 244 31.83 -7.47 3.23
N ASP A 245 32.00 -8.75 2.90
CA ASP A 245 32.72 -9.73 3.72
C ASP A 245 34.02 -9.09 4.22
N VAL A 246 34.08 -8.81 5.52
CA VAL A 246 35.35 -8.51 6.16
C VAL A 246 36.05 -9.86 6.32
N ASN A 247 36.77 -10.26 5.27
CA ASN A 247 37.90 -11.15 5.44
C ASN A 247 38.99 -10.38 6.22
N SER A 248 38.85 -10.32 7.54
CA SER A 248 39.96 -10.07 8.45
C SER A 248 40.44 -11.40 9.00
N ILE A 249 41.60 -11.76 8.46
CA ILE A 249 42.50 -12.88 8.74
C ILE A 249 42.77 -13.10 10.26
N LYS A 250 42.74 -14.40 10.62
CA LYS A 250 43.50 -15.16 11.63
C LYS A 250 43.56 -14.74 13.11
N GLU A 251 43.48 -15.82 13.87
CA GLU A 251 44.17 -16.14 15.14
C GLU A 251 43.49 -15.75 16.46
N THR A 252 42.98 -16.81 17.11
CA THR A 252 43.43 -17.27 18.44
C THR A 252 42.48 -17.04 19.64
N ILE A 253 41.90 -18.18 20.08
CA ILE A 253 41.53 -18.59 21.45
C ILE A 253 40.21 -17.94 21.95
N ILE A 254 39.22 -18.67 22.49
CA ILE A 254 39.27 -19.51 23.69
C ILE A 254 38.39 -20.77 23.56
N THR A 255 39.00 -21.90 23.88
CA THR A 255 38.44 -23.21 24.26
C THR A 255 37.05 -23.16 24.91
N PHE A 256 36.13 -23.99 24.41
CA PHE A 256 34.96 -24.44 25.17
C PHE A 256 35.44 -25.34 26.34
N PRO A 257 34.97 -25.11 27.58
CA PRO A 257 35.03 -26.13 28.62
C PRO A 257 33.73 -26.94 28.55
N ASP A 258 33.77 -28.11 27.93
CA ASP A 258 32.73 -29.14 28.09
C ASP A 258 33.27 -30.27 28.95
N ASP A 259 33.53 -29.95 30.23
CA ASP A 259 33.48 -30.95 31.28
C ASP A 259 32.02 -31.04 31.77
N PHE A 260 31.15 -31.66 30.95
CA PHE A 260 29.94 -32.26 31.48
C PHE A 260 30.34 -33.57 32.16
N VAL A 261 30.53 -33.43 33.47
CA VAL A 261 30.68 -34.48 34.45
C VAL A 261 29.48 -35.43 34.37
N ASN A 262 29.77 -36.73 34.26
CA ASN A 262 28.87 -37.78 34.68
C ASN A 262 28.65 -37.66 36.19
N GLU A 263 27.41 -37.38 36.62
CA GLU A 263 26.74 -37.96 37.79
C GLU A 263 25.24 -37.67 37.74
#